data_AF-A0A831Z9B8-F1
#
_entry.id   AF-A0A831Z9B8-F1
#
_cell.length_a   1.000
_cell.length_b   1.000
_cell.length_c   1.000
_cell.angle_alpha   90.00
_cell.angle_beta   90.00
_cell.angle_gamma   90.00
#
_symmetry.space_group_name_H-M   'P 1'
#
loop_
_entity.id
_entity.type
_entity.pdbx_description
1 polymer ?
#
loop_
_entity_poly.entity_id
_entity_poly.type
_entity_poly.pdbx_seq_one_letter_code
_entity_poly.pdbx_strand_id
1 'polypeptide(L)'
;MVELSEAERIARKIIRGVCPKGHDSLCEAFKRLREQFPSKSDSWFFRAIVRSLVSVRRIGHNHWVVAGISEFGDTYPLYNVWLSERGKYMCDCYYRQWGYKRKAEICTHIAAVLLVKRQRWLSEF
;
A
#
# COMPACT_ATOMS: atom_id res chain seq x y z
N MET A 1 -2.58 9.88 9.89
CA MET A 1 -1.59 10.05 8.81
C MET A 1 -0.29 10.43 9.47
N VAL A 2 0.83 9.92 8.95
CA VAL A 2 2.17 10.09 9.54
C VAL A 2 3.03 10.86 8.53
N GLU A 3 3.93 11.72 9.01
CA GLU A 3 4.93 12.39 8.18
C GLU A 3 5.78 11.38 7.41
N LEU A 4 6.22 11.74 6.19
CA LEU A 4 6.89 10.81 5.28
C LEU A 4 8.15 10.18 5.90
N SER A 5 9.01 10.99 6.53
CA SER A 5 10.25 10.52 7.18
C SER A 5 10.00 9.50 8.29
N GLU A 6 8.95 9.72 9.09
CA GLU A 6 8.55 8.82 10.15
C GLU A 6 7.93 7.52 9.59
N ALA A 7 7.11 7.64 8.54
CA ALA A 7 6.56 6.48 7.83
C ALA A 7 7.67 5.59 7.24
N GLU A 8 8.72 6.19 6.66
CA GLU A 8 9.89 5.46 6.18
C GLU A 8 10.63 4.74 7.32
N ARG A 9 10.82 5.40 8.46
CA ARG A 9 11.47 4.80 9.64
C ARG A 9 10.69 3.59 10.15
N ILE A 10 9.36 3.71 10.25
CA ILE A 10 8.46 2.60 10.62
C ILE A 10 8.57 1.45 9.61
N ALA A 11 8.49 1.75 8.31
CA ALA A 11 8.57 0.74 7.26
C ALA A 11 9.90 -0.04 7.28
N ARG A 12 11.04 0.63 7.52
CA ARG A 12 12.35 -0.03 7.64
C ARG A 12 12.39 -1.02 8.81
N LYS A 13 11.78 -0.69 9.94
CA LYS A 13 11.70 -1.61 11.09
C LYS A 13 10.86 -2.84 10.74
N ILE A 14 9.69 -2.64 10.16
CA ILE A 14 8.77 -3.72 9.79
C ILE A 14 9.41 -4.69 8.80
N ILE A 15 10.12 -4.20 7.78
CA ILE A 15 10.83 -5.04 6.80
C ILE A 15 11.90 -5.91 7.45
N ARG A 16 12.60 -5.37 8.46
CA ARG A 16 13.63 -6.07 9.25
C ARG A 16 13.03 -7.03 10.29
N GLY A 17 11.71 -7.20 10.31
CA GLY A 17 11.02 -8.08 11.26
C GLY A 17 10.78 -7.46 12.64
N VAL A 18 11.07 -6.17 12.83
CA VAL A 18 10.81 -5.47 14.09
C VAL A 18 9.46 -4.78 13.99
N CYS A 19 8.49 -5.19 14.79
CA CYS A 19 7.19 -4.52 14.86
C CYS A 19 7.25 -3.32 15.83
N PRO A 20 7.10 -2.06 15.36
CA PRO A 20 7.07 -0.91 16.25
C PRO A 20 5.80 -0.92 17.11
N LYS A 21 5.91 -0.45 18.36
CA LYS A 21 4.76 -0.31 19.27
C LYS A 21 3.62 0.45 18.58
N GLY A 22 2.38 -0.05 18.72
CA GLY A 22 1.18 0.57 18.14
C GLY A 22 0.97 0.29 16.65
N HIS A 23 1.77 -0.60 16.04
CA HIS A 23 1.67 -0.99 14.63
C HIS A 23 1.39 -2.49 14.45
N ASP A 24 0.92 -3.17 15.48
CA ASP A 24 0.71 -4.63 15.51
C ASP A 24 -0.20 -5.10 14.36
N SER A 25 -1.30 -4.40 14.13
CA SER A 25 -2.24 -4.69 13.03
C SER A 25 -1.59 -4.52 11.65
N LEU A 26 -0.71 -3.53 11.49
CA LEU A 26 0.04 -3.31 10.24
C LEU A 26 1.10 -4.39 10.03
N CYS A 27 1.81 -4.80 11.09
CA CYS A 27 2.78 -5.88 11.05
C CYS A 27 2.13 -7.20 10.63
N GLU A 28 0.95 -7.51 11.17
CA GLU A 28 0.18 -8.69 10.80
C GLU A 28 -0.34 -8.61 9.36
N ALA A 29 -0.90 -7.46 8.96
CA ALA A 29 -1.31 -7.23 7.58
C ALA A 29 -0.14 -7.35 6.60
N PHE A 30 1.06 -6.93 7.00
CA PHE A 30 2.28 -7.07 6.21
C PHE A 30 2.72 -8.52 6.07
N LYS A 31 2.72 -9.32 7.15
CA LYS A 31 3.07 -10.76 7.09
C LYS A 31 2.20 -11.48 6.05
N ARG A 32 0.88 -11.30 6.12
CA ARG A 32 -0.08 -11.88 5.16
C ARG A 32 0.13 -11.37 3.74
N LEU A 33 0.46 -10.10 3.57
CA LEU A 33 0.77 -9.55 2.25
C LEU A 33 2.07 -10.17 1.68
N ARG A 34 3.09 -10.38 2.52
CA ARG A 34 4.36 -10.98 2.13
C ARG A 34 4.20 -12.45 1.74
N GLU A 35 3.38 -13.20 2.48
CA GLU A 35 2.99 -14.58 2.15
C GLU A 35 2.23 -14.67 0.83
N GLN A 36 1.34 -13.71 0.56
CA GLN A 36 0.57 -13.68 -0.70
C GLN A 36 1.43 -13.30 -1.92
N PHE A 37 2.50 -12.53 -1.72
CA PHE A 37 3.35 -12.01 -2.79
C PHE A 37 4.85 -12.29 -2.53
N PRO A 38 5.26 -13.57 -2.41
CA PRO A 38 6.60 -13.93 -1.96
C PRO A 38 7.71 -13.54 -2.94
N SER A 39 7.38 -13.31 -4.21
CA SER A 39 8.33 -12.88 -5.25
C SER A 39 8.62 -11.38 -5.27
N LYS A 40 7.93 -10.57 -4.44
CA LYS A 40 8.15 -9.12 -4.40
C LYS A 40 9.36 -8.77 -3.53
N SER A 41 10.10 -7.75 -3.95
CA SER A 41 11.30 -7.29 -3.24
C SER A 41 10.93 -6.47 -2.00
N ASP A 42 11.87 -6.37 -1.06
CA ASP A 42 11.75 -5.51 0.12
C ASP A 42 11.48 -4.04 -0.25
N SER A 43 12.06 -3.54 -1.35
CA SER A 43 11.78 -2.18 -1.85
C SER A 43 10.32 -2.00 -2.27
N TRP A 44 9.70 -3.03 -2.86
CA TRP A 44 8.28 -2.99 -3.20
C TRP A 44 7.41 -2.95 -1.93
N PHE A 45 7.74 -3.78 -0.93
CA PHE A 45 7.04 -3.77 0.36
C PHE A 45 7.23 -2.46 1.13
N PHE A 46 8.44 -1.90 1.14
CA PHE A 46 8.76 -0.62 1.75
C PHE A 46 7.84 0.48 1.23
N ARG A 47 7.78 0.59 -0.10
CA ARG A 47 6.95 1.54 -0.81
C ARG A 47 5.44 1.35 -0.56
N ALA A 48 4.99 0.13 -0.29
CA ALA A 48 3.60 -0.16 0.07
C ALA A 48 3.26 0.25 1.52
N ILE A 49 4.15 -0.05 2.46
CA ILE A 49 4.00 0.29 3.89
C ILE A 49 4.05 1.81 4.08
N VAL A 50 5.01 2.50 3.45
CA VAL A 50 5.08 3.97 3.55
C VAL A 50 3.80 4.61 3.03
N ARG A 51 3.32 4.19 1.85
CA ARG A 51 2.06 4.70 1.29
C ARG A 51 0.85 4.44 2.20
N SER A 52 0.78 3.29 2.88
CA SER A 52 -0.33 2.97 3.78
C SER A 52 -0.35 3.84 5.04
N LEU A 53 0.82 4.27 5.52
CA LEU A 53 0.98 5.15 6.69
C LEU A 53 0.74 6.63 6.37
N VAL A 54 1.22 7.08 5.21
CA VAL A 54 1.14 8.49 4.81
C VAL A 54 -0.27 8.86 4.39
N SER A 55 -0.85 8.18 3.39
CA SER A 55 -2.17 8.58 2.88
C SER A 55 -2.85 7.48 2.05
N VAL A 56 -3.81 6.82 2.69
CA VAL A 56 -4.85 6.02 2.04
C VAL A 56 -6.20 6.45 2.63
N ARG A 57 -7.05 7.06 1.79
CA ARG A 57 -8.41 7.47 2.18
C ARG A 57 -9.44 6.68 1.39
N ARG A 58 -10.38 6.05 2.08
CA ARG A 58 -11.56 5.46 1.44
C ARG A 58 -12.53 6.59 1.09
N ILE A 59 -12.90 6.70 -0.18
CA ILE A 59 -13.83 7.72 -0.69
C ILE A 59 -15.16 7.13 -1.18
N GLY A 60 -15.26 5.81 -1.24
CA GLY A 60 -16.50 5.08 -1.56
C GLY A 60 -16.41 3.63 -1.10
N HIS A 61 -17.49 2.85 -1.32
CA HIS A 61 -17.54 1.46 -0.86
C HIS A 61 -16.35 0.64 -1.39
N ASN A 62 -16.04 0.80 -2.68
CA ASN A 62 -14.99 0.08 -3.39
C ASN A 62 -13.91 1.01 -3.95
N HIS A 63 -13.71 2.18 -3.37
CA HIS A 63 -12.82 3.20 -3.92
C HIS A 63 -11.99 3.89 -2.84
N TRP A 64 -10.68 3.97 -3.10
CA TRP A 64 -9.67 4.62 -2.29
C TRP A 64 -8.86 5.61 -3.11
N VAL A 65 -8.40 6.65 -2.44
CA VAL A 65 -7.42 7.60 -2.96
C VAL A 65 -6.13 7.41 -2.17
N VAL A 66 -5.02 7.32 -2.88
CA VAL A 66 -3.66 7.18 -2.33
C VAL A 66 -2.85 8.40 -2.77
N ALA A 67 -2.15 9.06 -1.84
CA ALA A 67 -1.26 10.15 -2.23
C ALA A 67 -0.06 9.64 -3.03
N GLY A 68 0.35 10.40 -4.04
CA GLY A 68 1.61 10.19 -4.72
C GLY A 68 2.78 10.65 -3.85
N ILE A 69 3.89 9.93 -3.97
CA ILE A 69 5.16 10.26 -3.31
C ILE A 69 6.20 10.45 -4.41
N SER A 70 6.66 11.68 -4.61
CA SER A 70 7.61 12.07 -5.66
C SER A 70 8.92 11.26 -5.58
N GLU A 71 9.38 10.98 -4.37
CA GLU A 71 10.57 10.21 -4.02
C GLU A 71 10.46 8.75 -4.49
N PHE A 72 9.23 8.28 -4.72
CA PHE A 72 8.94 6.94 -5.26
C PHE A 72 8.64 6.95 -6.77
N GLY A 73 8.87 8.08 -7.44
CA GLY A 73 8.63 8.25 -8.88
C GLY A 73 7.17 8.48 -9.24
N ASP A 74 6.33 8.92 -8.29
CA ASP A 74 4.95 9.26 -8.57
C ASP A 74 4.87 10.68 -9.15
N THR A 75 4.39 10.81 -10.39
CA THR A 75 4.25 12.09 -11.09
C THR A 75 3.03 12.90 -10.68
N TYR A 76 2.06 12.26 -10.02
CA TYR A 76 0.77 12.87 -9.72
C TYR A 76 0.52 12.89 -8.21
N PRO A 77 -0.18 13.91 -7.70
CA PRO A 77 -0.40 14.05 -6.26
C PRO A 77 -1.33 12.97 -5.70
N LEU A 78 -2.22 12.40 -6.52
CA LEU A 78 -3.22 11.43 -6.10
C LEU A 78 -3.41 10.32 -7.15
N TYR A 79 -3.68 9.11 -6.65
CA TYR A 79 -3.97 7.92 -7.43
C TYR A 79 -5.27 7.28 -6.95
N ASN A 80 -6.14 6.93 -7.88
CA ASN A 80 -7.37 6.19 -7.62
C ASN A 80 -7.09 4.70 -7.61
N VAL A 81 -7.55 4.02 -6.56
CA VAL A 81 -7.58 2.56 -6.45
C VAL A 81 -9.01 2.13 -6.22
N TRP A 82 -9.51 1.19 -7.03
CA TRP A 82 -10.88 0.69 -6.88
C TRP A 82 -10.96 -0.82 -7.05
N LEU A 83 -11.98 -1.44 -6.44
CA LEU A 83 -12.33 -2.82 -6.69
C LEU A 83 -13.34 -2.85 -7.86
N SER A 84 -12.93 -3.42 -8.98
CA SER A 84 -13.81 -3.59 -10.14
C SER A 84 -14.95 -4.58 -9.84
N GLU A 85 -16.01 -4.53 -10.64
CA GLU A 85 -17.14 -5.47 -10.58
C GLU A 85 -16.71 -6.93 -10.75
N ARG A 86 -15.59 -7.18 -11.43
CA ARG A 86 -14.99 -8.51 -11.60
C ARG A 86 -14.14 -8.96 -10.40
N GLY A 87 -14.20 -8.25 -9.28
CA GLY A 87 -13.46 -8.58 -8.06
C GLY A 87 -11.95 -8.30 -8.13
N LYS A 88 -11.46 -7.57 -9.15
CA LYS A 88 -10.04 -7.22 -9.29
C LYS A 88 -9.77 -5.79 -8.83
N TYR A 89 -8.72 -5.58 -8.04
CA TYR A 89 -8.25 -4.23 -7.72
C TYR A 89 -7.60 -3.60 -8.96
N MET A 90 -7.98 -2.36 -9.21
CA MET A 90 -7.52 -1.53 -10.31
C MET A 90 -6.89 -0.27 -9.75
N CYS A 91 -5.90 0.27 -10.45
CA CYS A 91 -5.29 1.54 -10.12
C CYS A 91 -5.16 2.38 -11.38
N ASP A 92 -5.44 3.68 -11.28
CA ASP A 92 -5.30 4.58 -12.42
C ASP A 92 -3.84 4.72 -12.87
N CYS A 93 -2.85 4.35 -12.02
CA CYS A 93 -1.44 4.31 -12.40
C CYS A 93 -1.14 3.32 -13.54
N TYR A 94 -2.02 2.34 -13.78
CA TYR A 94 -1.90 1.38 -14.89
C TYR A 94 -2.19 1.98 -16.27
N TYR A 95 -2.82 3.15 -16.33
CA TYR A 95 -3.19 3.83 -17.57
C TYR A 95 -2.29 5.02 -17.87
N ARG A 96 -1.24 5.21 -17.07
CA ARG A 96 -0.26 6.29 -17.21
C ARG A 96 1.03 5.76 -17.85
N GLN A 97 2.01 6.61 -18.14
CA GLN A 97 3.30 6.16 -18.68
C GLN A 97 3.86 4.97 -17.88
N TRP A 98 4.39 3.94 -18.57
CA TRP A 98 4.84 2.65 -18.00
C TRP A 98 3.73 1.76 -17.39
N GLY A 99 2.46 2.06 -17.67
CA GLY A 99 1.29 1.37 -17.14
C GLY A 99 1.18 -0.11 -17.53
N TYR A 100 1.61 -0.49 -18.74
CA TYR A 100 1.57 -1.88 -19.22
C TYR A 100 2.48 -2.84 -18.42
N LYS A 101 3.71 -2.44 -18.08
CA LYS A 101 4.60 -3.23 -17.19
C LYS A 101 4.00 -3.37 -15.78
N ARG A 102 3.37 -2.31 -15.28
CA ARG A 102 2.73 -2.31 -13.95
C ARG A 102 1.42 -3.09 -13.92
N LYS A 103 0.71 -3.22 -15.03
CA LYS A 103 -0.55 -3.97 -15.16
C LYS A 103 -0.34 -5.50 -15.14
N ALA A 104 0.87 -5.95 -15.49
CA ALA A 104 1.28 -7.35 -15.36
C ALA A 104 1.49 -7.78 -13.90
N GLU A 105 1.57 -6.81 -12.96
CA GLU A 105 1.81 -7.05 -11.55
C GLU A 105 0.86 -6.19 -10.68
N ILE A 106 0.89 -6.34 -9.35
CA ILE A 106 0.18 -5.43 -8.44
C ILE A 106 1.09 -4.23 -8.14
N CYS A 107 0.59 -3.01 -8.29
CA CYS A 107 1.34 -1.82 -7.90
C CYS A 107 1.32 -1.58 -6.38
N THR A 108 2.29 -0.80 -5.90
CA THR A 108 2.40 -0.44 -4.49
C THR A 108 1.25 0.43 -3.98
N HIS A 109 0.50 1.12 -4.85
CA HIS A 109 -0.74 1.81 -4.48
C HIS A 109 -1.85 0.83 -4.07
N ILE A 110 -2.04 -0.24 -4.84
CA ILE A 110 -3.01 -1.30 -4.49
C ILE A 110 -2.55 -2.02 -3.23
N ALA A 111 -1.26 -2.33 -3.12
CA ALA A 111 -0.69 -2.96 -1.94
C ALA A 111 -0.95 -2.16 -0.66
N ALA A 112 -0.80 -0.83 -0.72
CA ALA A 112 -1.11 0.05 0.39
C ALA A 112 -2.59 -0.03 0.81
N VAL A 113 -3.52 -0.08 -0.16
CA VAL A 113 -4.95 -0.28 0.12
C VAL A 113 -5.20 -1.63 0.78
N LEU A 114 -4.57 -2.71 0.30
CA LEU A 114 -4.68 -4.03 0.90
C LEU A 114 -4.19 -4.05 2.36
N LEU A 115 -3.09 -3.36 2.66
CA LEU A 115 -2.57 -3.22 4.03
C LEU A 115 -3.58 -2.51 4.94
N VAL A 116 -4.18 -1.39 4.49
CA VAL A 116 -5.16 -0.65 5.29
C VAL A 116 -6.46 -1.43 5.48
N LYS A 117 -6.93 -2.15 4.46
CA LYS A 117 -8.14 -2.98 4.58
C LYS A 117 -7.97 -4.13 5.57
N ARG A 118 -6.81 -4.79 5.57
CA ARG A 118 -6.53 -5.93 6.47
C ARG A 118 -6.34 -5.50 7.92
N GLN A 119 -5.86 -4.29 8.16
CA GLN A 119 -5.80 -3.72 9.51
C GLN A 119 -7.19 -3.53 10.12
N ARG A 120 -8.18 -3.11 9.34
CA ARG A 120 -9.55 -2.91 9.82
C ARG A 120 -10.23 -4.20 10.28
N TRP A 121 -9.94 -5.31 9.59
CA TRP A 121 -10.39 -6.64 10.00
C TRP A 121 -9.80 -7.09 11.35
N LEU A 122 -8.65 -6.55 11.75
CA LEU A 122 -7.96 -6.93 12.98
C LEU A 122 -8.19 -5.95 14.13
N SER A 123 -8.61 -4.71 13.85
CA SER A 123 -8.97 -3.72 14.88
C SER A 123 -10.40 -3.88 15.41
N GLU A 124 -11.18 -4.78 14.82
CA GLU A 124 -12.58 -5.07 15.20
C GLU A 124 -12.72 -6.38 16.01
N PHE A 125 -11.60 -6.96 16.45
CA PHE A 125 -11.48 -8.09 17.38
C PHE A 125 -10.43 -7.77 18.45
#